data_AF-A0A090T226-F1
#
_entry.id   AF-A0A090T226-F1
#
_cell.length_a   1.000
_cell.length_b   1.000
_cell.length_c   1.000
_cell.angle_alpha   90.00
_cell.angle_beta   90.00
_cell.angle_gamma   90.00
#
_symmetry.space_group_name_H-M   'P 1'
#
loop_
_entity.id
_entity.type
_entity.pdbx_description
1 polymer ?
#
loop_
_entity_poly.entity_id
_entity_poly.type
_entity_poly.pdbx_seq_one_letter_code
_entity_poly.pdbx_strand_id
1 'polypeptide(L)'
;MALLKAEQRVRIRSIKLDNKPAELLQASSKATVPVLVLSENQQPLLADEARVLEQSLDIMVWALSKNDPHGLLGEDSYNQLPLMLSFIEVFERRFDPALNAFGCAKRYHEDTVIPLRQECERELARLESRLTEHRFLFGERESLVDIALLPFIRKFARIDKQWFREAPYFKVRGC
;
A
#
# COMPACT_ATOMS: atom_id res chain seq x y z
N MET A 1 -7.20 3.71 3.56
CA MET A 1 -7.95 2.57 4.12
C MET A 1 -7.62 2.37 5.59
N ALA A 2 -6.34 2.26 5.98
CA ALA A 2 -5.95 2.11 7.39
C ALA A 2 -6.58 3.16 8.34
N LEU A 3 -6.53 4.46 8.00
CA LEU A 3 -7.17 5.51 8.81
C LEU A 3 -8.67 5.28 9.06
N LEU A 4 -9.39 4.75 8.07
CA LEU A 4 -10.81 4.44 8.19
C LEU A 4 -11.04 3.19 9.05
N LYS A 5 -10.28 2.11 8.79
CA LYS A 5 -10.32 0.85 9.57
C LYS A 5 -9.96 1.07 11.03
N ALA A 6 -9.06 2.01 11.30
CA ALA A 6 -8.65 2.42 12.62
C ALA A 6 -9.56 3.50 13.25
N GLU A 7 -10.64 3.90 12.57
CA GLU A 7 -11.59 4.93 13.02
C GLU A 7 -10.92 6.27 13.39
N GLN A 8 -9.79 6.59 12.76
CA GLN A 8 -9.05 7.82 13.03
C GLN A 8 -9.72 9.02 12.38
N ARG A 9 -10.03 10.03 13.21
CA ARG A 9 -10.55 11.31 12.72
C ARG A 9 -9.41 12.14 12.14
N VAL A 10 -9.44 12.32 10.83
CA VAL A 10 -8.48 13.13 10.09
C VAL A 10 -9.18 14.11 9.15
N ARG A 11 -8.53 15.24 8.88
CA ARG A 11 -8.95 16.13 7.79
C ARG A 11 -8.16 15.78 6.53
N ILE A 12 -8.84 15.26 5.51
CA ILE A 12 -8.23 14.95 4.23
C ILE A 12 -8.13 16.23 3.39
N ARG A 13 -6.93 16.55 2.92
CA ARG A 13 -6.68 17.64 1.97
C ARG A 13 -6.15 17.07 0.66
N SER A 14 -6.93 17.20 -0.41
CA SER A 14 -6.47 16.84 -1.75
C SER A 14 -5.44 17.84 -2.25
N ILE A 15 -4.34 17.35 -2.83
CA ILE A 15 -3.22 18.16 -3.32
C ILE A 15 -3.00 17.87 -4.81
N LYS A 16 -2.80 18.92 -5.61
CA LYS A 16 -2.31 18.79 -6.99
C LYS A 16 -0.78 18.77 -6.95
N LEU A 17 -0.16 17.70 -7.43
CA LEU A 17 1.30 17.54 -7.36
C LEU A 17 2.05 18.46 -8.33
N ASP A 18 1.41 18.93 -9.39
CA ASP A 18 1.98 19.90 -10.35
C ASP A 18 1.94 21.34 -9.81
N ASN A 19 1.17 21.59 -8.74
CA ASN A 19 1.11 22.88 -8.04
C ASN A 19 1.09 22.62 -6.53
N LYS A 20 2.25 22.25 -6.00
CA LYS A 20 2.40 21.85 -4.60
C LYS A 20 2.15 23.04 -3.67
N PRO A 21 1.22 22.95 -2.71
CA PRO A 21 0.93 24.02 -1.78
C PRO A 21 2.10 24.23 -0.81
N ALA A 22 2.29 25.47 -0.34
CA ALA A 22 3.36 25.83 0.58
C ALA A 22 3.34 24.98 1.86
N GLU A 23 2.15 24.61 2.35
CA GLU A 23 1.98 23.81 3.54
C GLU A 23 2.50 22.37 3.38
N LEU A 24 2.47 21.80 2.16
CA LEU A 24 3.10 20.49 1.89
C LEU A 24 4.62 20.63 1.91
N LEU A 25 5.15 21.69 1.30
CA LEU A 25 6.60 21.95 1.24
C LEU A 25 7.18 22.25 2.62
N GLN A 26 6.41 22.92 3.49
CA GLN A 26 6.77 23.18 4.89
C GLN A 26 6.70 21.91 5.74
N ALA A 27 5.70 21.06 5.52
CA ALA A 27 5.54 19.83 6.29
C ALA A 27 6.52 18.73 5.88
N SER A 28 6.84 18.62 4.58
CA SER A 28 7.63 17.52 4.03
C SER A 28 8.68 18.05 3.05
N SER A 29 9.95 17.79 3.36
CA SER A 29 11.07 18.09 2.45
C SER A 29 11.03 17.21 1.19
N LYS A 30 10.45 16.01 1.28
CA LYS A 30 10.24 15.11 0.14
C LYS A 30 9.15 15.60 -0.80
N ALA A 31 8.19 16.40 -0.29
CA ALA A 31 7.08 16.95 -1.06
C ALA A 31 6.32 15.89 -1.88
N THR A 32 6.16 14.69 -1.32
CA THR A 32 5.39 13.57 -1.87
C THR A 32 4.13 13.36 -1.04
N VAL A 33 3.23 12.49 -1.49
CA VAL A 33 2.01 12.13 -0.74
C VAL A 33 1.91 10.60 -0.67
N PRO A 34 1.31 10.03 0.39
CA PRO A 34 0.64 10.70 1.51
C PRO A 34 1.60 11.31 2.54
N VAL A 35 1.16 12.39 3.20
CA VAL A 35 1.81 12.99 4.38
C VAL A 35 0.76 13.17 5.46
N LEU A 36 1.06 12.72 6.68
CA LEU A 36 0.22 12.96 7.85
C LEU A 36 0.95 13.90 8.81
N VAL A 37 0.29 14.99 9.18
CA VAL A 37 0.77 15.93 10.20
C VAL A 37 -0.02 15.68 11.48
N LEU A 38 0.68 15.32 12.54
CA LEU A 38 0.12 15.07 13.87
C LEU A 38 -0.05 16.39 14.63
N SER A 39 -1.16 16.52 15.35
CA SER A 39 -1.40 17.66 16.23
C SER A 39 -0.52 17.60 17.49
N GLU A 40 -0.37 18.72 18.20
CA GLU A 40 0.41 18.82 19.44
C GLU A 40 0.10 17.74 20.48
N ASN A 41 -1.15 17.31 20.53
CA ASN A 41 -1.68 16.36 21.51
C ASN A 41 -1.58 14.89 21.03
N GLN A 42 -1.05 14.64 19.84
CA GLN A 42 -0.86 13.30 19.28
C GLN A 42 0.63 12.95 19.28
N GLN A 43 1.07 12.20 20.30
CA GLN A 43 2.45 11.72 20.37
C GLN A 43 2.66 10.53 19.41
N PRO A 44 3.75 10.53 18.62
CA PRO A 44 4.23 9.32 17.94
C PRO A 44 4.63 8.24 18.96
N LEU A 45 4.68 6.98 18.52
CA LEU A 45 5.00 5.85 19.42
C LEU A 45 6.46 5.88 19.91
N LEU A 46 7.34 6.60 19.24
CA LEU A 46 8.75 6.77 19.59
C LEU A 46 9.06 8.25 19.81
N ALA A 47 9.73 8.58 20.92
CA ALA A 47 9.94 9.95 21.41
C ALA A 47 10.81 10.85 20.48
N ASP A 48 11.44 10.27 19.46
CA ASP A 48 12.30 10.96 18.48
C ASP A 48 11.69 11.06 17.08
N GLU A 49 10.42 10.66 16.89
CA GLU A 49 9.77 10.79 15.58
C GLU A 49 9.25 12.22 15.34
N ALA A 50 9.50 12.73 14.13
CA ALA A 50 8.90 13.97 13.68
C ALA A 50 7.36 13.89 13.74
N ARG A 51 6.67 14.99 14.07
CA ARG A 51 5.20 15.11 13.98
C ARG A 51 4.65 14.95 12.56
N VAL A 52 5.51 14.62 11.61
CA VAL A 52 5.15 14.42 10.21
C VAL A 52 5.56 13.01 9.81
N LEU A 53 4.58 12.21 9.43
CA LEU A 53 4.79 10.90 8.83
C LEU A 53 4.68 11.04 7.31
N GLU A 54 5.72 10.60 6.61
CA GLU A 54 5.84 10.76 5.14
C GLU A 54 5.77 9.45 4.37
N GLN A 55 5.76 8.30 5.06
CA GLN A 55 5.62 6.99 4.41
C GLN A 55 4.22 6.45 4.62
N SER A 56 3.66 5.85 3.58
CA SER A 56 2.31 5.31 3.64
C SER A 56 2.19 4.22 4.71
N LEU A 57 3.18 3.33 4.81
CA LEU A 57 3.21 2.25 5.79
C LEU A 57 3.27 2.78 7.23
N ASP A 58 4.12 3.77 7.51
CA ASP A 58 4.21 4.40 8.83
C ASP A 58 2.87 5.03 9.24
N ILE A 59 2.18 5.70 8.30
CA ILE A 59 0.84 6.25 8.54
C ILE A 59 -0.17 5.14 8.85
N MET A 60 -0.10 3.99 8.15
CA MET A 60 -1.00 2.87 8.42
C MET A 60 -0.76 2.27 9.80
N VAL A 61 0.50 2.01 10.15
CA VAL A 61 0.89 1.44 11.46
C VAL A 61 0.54 2.41 12.57
N TRP A 62 0.84 3.70 12.41
CA TRP A 62 0.44 4.74 13.37
C TRP A 62 -1.07 4.73 13.59
N ALA A 63 -1.87 4.71 12.53
CA ALA A 63 -3.32 4.76 12.64
C ALA A 63 -3.85 3.57 13.44
N LEU A 64 -3.43 2.36 13.08
CA LEU A 64 -3.88 1.12 13.71
C LEU A 64 -3.37 0.99 15.15
N SER A 65 -2.17 1.48 15.45
CA SER A 65 -1.65 1.50 16.84
C SER A 65 -2.49 2.35 17.79
N LYS A 66 -3.25 3.33 17.28
CA LYS A 66 -4.16 4.15 18.10
C LYS A 66 -5.50 3.45 18.34
N ASN A 67 -5.98 2.67 17.39
CA ASN A 67 -7.20 1.89 17.49
C ASN A 67 -7.23 0.85 16.35
N ASP A 68 -7.29 -0.44 16.70
CA ASP A 68 -7.33 -1.55 15.74
C ASP A 68 -8.51 -2.48 16.05
N PRO A 69 -9.77 -2.04 15.83
CA PRO A 69 -10.96 -2.83 16.16
C PRO A 69 -11.10 -4.09 15.28
N HIS A 70 -10.26 -4.23 14.25
CA HIS A 70 -10.27 -5.34 13.31
C HIS A 70 -9.06 -6.27 13.46
N GLY A 71 -8.14 -5.99 14.39
CA GLY A 71 -6.95 -6.82 14.63
C GLY A 71 -6.00 -6.91 13.43
N LEU A 72 -5.92 -5.87 12.59
CA LEU A 72 -5.11 -5.86 11.36
C LEU A 72 -3.60 -5.91 11.62
N LEU A 73 -3.14 -5.48 12.81
CA LEU A 73 -1.74 -5.60 13.24
C LEU A 73 -1.38 -7.00 13.76
N GLY A 74 -2.33 -7.93 13.76
CA GLY A 74 -2.16 -9.28 14.28
C GLY A 74 -2.40 -9.31 15.78
N GLU A 75 -3.49 -9.94 16.21
CA GLU A 75 -3.80 -10.12 17.63
C GLU A 75 -2.72 -10.99 18.31
N ASP A 76 -2.19 -10.52 19.43
CA ASP A 76 -1.47 -11.27 20.48
C ASP A 76 -0.19 -12.06 20.12
N SER A 77 0.42 -11.84 18.94
CA SER A 77 1.72 -12.45 18.61
C SER A 77 2.78 -11.40 18.31
N TYR A 78 3.72 -11.22 19.24
CA TYR A 78 4.86 -10.29 19.15
C TYR A 78 5.64 -10.34 17.82
N ASN A 79 5.53 -11.44 17.06
CA ASN A 79 6.29 -11.65 15.83
C ASN A 79 5.50 -11.39 14.54
N GLN A 80 4.19 -11.11 14.58
CA GLN A 80 3.42 -10.94 13.35
C GLN A 80 3.70 -9.62 12.64
N LEU A 81 3.73 -8.50 13.37
CA LEU A 81 3.95 -7.19 12.75
C LEU A 81 5.29 -7.11 11.99
N PRO A 82 6.45 -7.51 12.55
CA PRO A 82 7.71 -7.52 11.80
C PRO A 82 7.66 -8.37 10.52
N LEU A 83 6.97 -9.52 10.55
CA LEU A 83 6.80 -10.37 9.38
C LEU A 83 5.92 -9.73 8.31
N MET A 84 4.83 -9.05 8.70
CA MET A 84 3.98 -8.31 7.77
C MET A 84 4.73 -7.14 7.13
N LEU A 85 5.49 -6.38 7.92
CA LEU A 85 6.31 -5.28 7.41
C LEU A 85 7.35 -5.78 6.42
N SER A 86 8.05 -6.86 6.75
CA SER A 86 9.02 -7.49 5.84
C SER A 86 8.36 -8.00 4.54
N PHE A 87 7.17 -8.62 4.65
CA PHE A 87 6.40 -9.06 3.48
C PHE A 87 6.07 -7.88 2.55
N ILE A 88 5.53 -6.79 3.12
CA ILE A 88 5.15 -5.59 2.37
C ILE A 88 6.38 -4.97 1.69
N GLU A 89 7.49 -4.80 2.43
CA GLU A 89 8.71 -4.22 1.90
C GLU A 89 9.27 -5.04 0.72
N VAL A 90 9.32 -6.37 0.86
CA VAL A 90 9.79 -7.26 -0.20
C VAL A 90 8.89 -7.20 -1.43
N PHE A 91 7.57 -7.15 -1.23
CA PHE A 91 6.62 -6.99 -2.33
C PHE A 91 6.83 -5.65 -3.04
N GLU A 92 6.83 -4.53 -2.31
CA GLU A 92 6.97 -3.18 -2.89
C GLU A 92 8.27 -3.05 -3.69
N ARG A 93 9.39 -3.54 -3.13
CA ARG A 93 10.71 -3.51 -3.79
C ARG A 93 10.72 -4.27 -5.12
N ARG A 94 9.96 -5.37 -5.22
CA ARG A 94 9.89 -6.21 -6.44
C ARG A 94 8.83 -5.72 -7.42
N PHE A 95 7.71 -5.21 -6.91
CA PHE A 95 6.53 -4.93 -7.70
C PHE A 95 6.45 -3.49 -8.20
N ASP A 96 6.80 -2.49 -7.38
CA ASP A 96 6.60 -1.08 -7.76
C ASP A 96 7.45 -0.65 -8.98
N PRO A 97 8.75 -1.04 -9.10
CA PRO A 97 9.52 -0.74 -10.30
C PRO A 97 8.91 -1.35 -11.57
N ALA A 98 8.51 -2.63 -11.51
CA ALA A 98 7.90 -3.34 -12.63
C ALA A 98 6.54 -2.72 -13.01
N LEU A 99 5.73 -2.37 -12.02
CA LEU A 99 4.43 -1.72 -12.20
C LEU A 99 4.55 -0.35 -12.87
N ASN A 100 5.55 0.45 -12.45
CA ASN A 100 5.81 1.76 -13.03
C ASN A 100 6.30 1.64 -14.49
N ALA A 101 7.22 0.70 -14.76
CA ALA A 101 7.70 0.42 -16.11
C ALA A 101 6.57 -0.07 -17.03
N PHE A 102 5.75 -1.03 -16.58
CA PHE A 102 4.59 -1.51 -17.32
C PHE A 102 3.59 -0.39 -17.64
N GLY A 103 3.29 0.47 -16.65
CA GLY A 103 2.42 1.63 -16.84
C GLY A 103 2.96 2.65 -17.86
N CYS A 104 4.28 2.87 -17.87
CA CYS A 104 4.97 3.72 -18.84
C CYS A 104 4.87 3.14 -20.25
N ALA A 105 5.29 1.88 -20.43
CA ALA A 105 5.25 1.19 -21.70
C ALA A 105 3.83 1.16 -22.29
N LYS A 106 2.81 0.90 -21.46
CA LYS A 106 1.41 0.93 -21.90
C LYS A 106 0.97 2.33 -22.32
N ARG A 107 1.37 3.37 -21.58
CA ARG A 107 1.04 4.77 -21.89
C ARG A 107 1.66 5.24 -23.19
N TYR A 108 2.90 4.87 -23.48
CA TYR A 108 3.63 5.32 -24.67
C TYR A 108 3.65 4.30 -25.81
N HIS A 109 2.92 3.18 -25.66
CA HIS A 109 2.73 2.16 -26.69
C HIS A 109 4.04 1.51 -27.14
N GLU A 110 4.91 1.24 -26.18
CA GLU A 110 6.20 0.59 -26.40
C GLU A 110 6.02 -0.92 -26.67
N ASP A 111 6.96 -1.51 -27.40
CA ASP A 111 6.94 -2.97 -27.69
C ASP A 111 7.19 -3.84 -26.44
N THR A 112 7.64 -3.22 -25.34
CA THR A 112 7.99 -3.85 -24.07
C THR A 112 6.79 -4.11 -23.15
N VAL A 113 5.56 -3.76 -23.56
CA VAL A 113 4.34 -3.88 -22.74
C VAL A 113 4.13 -5.31 -22.21
N ILE A 114 4.26 -6.32 -23.07
CA ILE A 114 4.03 -7.73 -22.70
C ILE A 114 5.09 -8.22 -21.71
N PRO A 115 6.41 -8.12 -21.99
CA PRO A 115 7.41 -8.59 -21.04
C PRO A 115 7.31 -7.88 -19.70
N LEU A 116 7.06 -6.56 -19.67
CA LEU A 116 6.88 -5.80 -18.42
C LEU A 116 5.63 -6.21 -17.63
N ARG A 117 4.53 -6.55 -18.33
CA ARG A 117 3.37 -7.14 -17.67
C ARG A 117 3.72 -8.48 -17.03
N GLN A 118 4.43 -9.35 -17.75
CA GLN A 118 4.87 -10.66 -17.25
C GLN A 118 5.77 -10.51 -16.01
N GLU A 119 6.54 -9.43 -15.90
CA GLU A 119 7.32 -9.14 -14.69
C GLU A 119 6.44 -8.88 -13.48
N CYS A 120 5.37 -8.10 -13.64
CA CYS A 120 4.36 -7.89 -12.61
C CYS A 120 3.64 -9.19 -12.26
N GLU A 121 3.31 -10.00 -13.28
CA GLU A 121 2.62 -11.28 -13.15
C GLU A 121 3.36 -12.26 -12.23
N ARG A 122 4.69 -12.16 -12.09
CA ARG A 122 5.47 -12.97 -11.15
C ARG A 122 5.05 -12.75 -9.70
N GLU A 123 4.77 -11.52 -9.29
CA GLU A 123 4.28 -11.25 -7.93
C GLU A 123 2.78 -11.54 -7.82
N LEU A 124 1.97 -11.27 -8.85
CA LEU A 124 0.55 -11.66 -8.85
C LEU A 124 0.36 -13.16 -8.66
N ALA A 125 1.19 -13.99 -9.31
CA ALA A 125 1.15 -15.45 -9.14
C ALA A 125 1.44 -15.86 -7.69
N ARG A 126 2.33 -15.17 -7.00
CA ARG A 126 2.62 -15.42 -5.57
C ARG A 126 1.44 -15.03 -4.68
N LEU A 127 0.82 -13.89 -4.95
CA LEU A 127 -0.39 -13.47 -4.23
C LEU A 127 -1.54 -14.45 -4.46
N GLU A 128 -1.73 -14.90 -5.71
CA GLU A 128 -2.76 -15.89 -6.07
C GLU A 128 -2.54 -17.23 -5.34
N SER A 129 -1.30 -17.72 -5.29
CA SER A 129 -0.96 -18.94 -4.53
C SER A 129 -1.35 -18.80 -3.07
N ARG A 130 -1.00 -17.66 -2.43
CA ARG A 130 -1.35 -17.42 -1.02
C ARG A 130 -2.85 -17.31 -0.81
N LEU A 131 -3.58 -16.64 -1.69
CA LEU A 131 -5.05 -16.51 -1.62
C LEU A 131 -5.79 -17.81 -2.02
N THR A 132 -5.08 -18.77 -2.58
CA THR A 132 -5.60 -20.12 -2.82
C THR A 132 -5.50 -20.96 -1.56
N GLU A 133 -4.41 -20.81 -0.80
CA GLU A 133 -4.16 -21.52 0.47
C GLU A 133 -4.89 -20.88 1.65
N HIS A 134 -5.07 -19.56 1.63
CA HIS A 134 -5.61 -18.77 2.73
C HIS A 134 -6.71 -17.83 2.27
N ARG A 135 -7.58 -17.43 3.19
CA ARG A 135 -8.62 -16.44 2.89
C ARG A 135 -8.07 -15.04 2.57
N PHE A 136 -6.95 -14.66 3.19
CA PHE A 136 -6.26 -13.37 3.04
C PHE A 136 -4.75 -13.58 2.85
N LEU A 137 -4.03 -12.53 2.46
CA LEU A 137 -2.62 -12.62 2.08
C LEU A 137 -1.70 -13.08 3.21
N PHE A 138 -2.10 -12.83 4.45
CA PHE A 138 -1.31 -13.16 5.64
C PHE A 138 -1.99 -14.18 6.57
N GLY A 139 -3.05 -14.85 6.11
CA GLY A 139 -3.73 -15.92 6.86
C GLY A 139 -5.25 -15.89 6.70
N GLU A 140 -5.97 -16.34 7.72
CA GLU A 140 -7.44 -16.49 7.66
C GLU A 140 -8.22 -15.20 7.97
N ARG A 141 -7.54 -14.16 8.44
CA ARG A 141 -8.10 -12.84 8.75
C ARG A 141 -7.43 -11.76 7.92
N GLU A 142 -8.17 -10.69 7.62
CA GLU A 142 -7.62 -9.50 6.99
C GLU A 142 -6.52 -8.90 7.87
N SER A 143 -5.46 -8.40 7.24
CA SER A 143 -4.28 -7.90 7.92
C SER A 143 -3.79 -6.58 7.30
N LEU A 144 -2.75 -6.00 7.92
CA LEU A 144 -1.99 -4.88 7.37
C LEU A 144 -1.50 -5.17 5.93
N VAL A 145 -1.13 -6.42 5.62
CA VAL A 145 -0.65 -6.81 4.29
C VAL A 145 -1.73 -6.61 3.23
N ASP A 146 -2.97 -7.02 3.52
CA ASP A 146 -4.08 -6.91 2.58
C ASP A 146 -4.39 -5.45 2.24
N ILE A 147 -4.46 -4.60 3.26
CA ILE A 147 -4.75 -3.17 3.05
C ILE A 147 -3.59 -2.41 2.39
N ALA A 148 -2.34 -2.83 2.63
CA ALA A 148 -1.14 -2.20 2.09
C ALA A 148 -0.92 -2.54 0.61
N LEU A 149 -1.18 -3.79 0.20
CA LEU A 149 -0.94 -4.25 -1.17
C LEU A 149 -2.07 -3.88 -2.15
N LEU A 150 -3.29 -3.70 -1.64
CA LEU A 150 -4.47 -3.44 -2.45
C LEU A 150 -4.37 -2.23 -3.41
N PRO A 151 -3.77 -1.08 -3.04
CA PRO A 151 -3.53 0.02 -3.98
C PRO A 151 -2.68 -0.38 -5.19
N PHE A 152 -1.67 -1.25 -5.01
CA PHE A 152 -0.81 -1.73 -6.09
C PHE A 152 -1.56 -2.65 -7.05
N ILE A 153 -2.35 -3.59 -6.51
CA ILE A 153 -3.20 -4.49 -7.31
C ILE A 153 -4.20 -3.67 -8.13
N ARG A 154 -4.86 -2.68 -7.52
CA ARG A 154 -5.79 -1.79 -8.22
C ARG A 154 -5.11 -0.91 -9.26
N LYS A 155 -3.89 -0.43 -8.99
CA LYS A 155 -3.10 0.35 -9.96
C LYS A 155 -2.74 -0.52 -11.17
N PHE A 156 -2.30 -1.76 -10.96
CA PHE A 156 -2.02 -2.73 -12.01
C PHE A 156 -3.26 -3.04 -12.86
N ALA A 157 -4.37 -3.38 -12.21
CA ALA A 157 -5.65 -3.66 -12.86
C ALA A 157 -6.15 -2.50 -13.75
N ARG A 158 -5.79 -1.26 -13.41
CA ARG A 158 -6.17 -0.07 -14.17
C ARG A 158 -5.30 0.19 -15.41
N ILE A 159 -4.08 -0.35 -15.47
CA ILE A 159 -3.18 -0.18 -16.62
C ILE A 159 -3.73 -0.94 -17.83
N ASP A 160 -4.19 -2.18 -17.64
CA ASP A 160 -4.85 -2.98 -18.68
C ASP A 160 -6.08 -3.70 -18.12
N LYS A 161 -7.20 -2.98 -18.06
CA LYS A 161 -8.46 -3.47 -17.47
C LYS A 161 -9.03 -4.66 -18.20
N GLN A 162 -8.91 -4.70 -19.53
CA GLN A 162 -9.48 -5.78 -20.32
C GLN A 162 -8.72 -7.07 -20.05
N TRP A 163 -7.39 -7.01 -20.15
CA TRP A 163 -6.57 -8.18 -19.88
C TRP A 163 -6.72 -8.65 -18.42
N PHE A 164 -6.74 -7.74 -17.44
CA PHE A 164 -6.84 -8.13 -16.03
C PHE A 164 -8.13 -8.87 -15.70
N ARG A 165 -9.26 -8.57 -16.38
CA ARG A 165 -10.52 -9.31 -16.20
C ARG A 165 -10.45 -10.76 -16.67
N GLU A 166 -9.58 -11.05 -17.63
CA GLU A 166 -9.43 -12.36 -18.24
C GLU A 166 -8.21 -13.13 -17.67
N ALA A 167 -7.34 -12.44 -16.93
CA ALA A 167 -6.11 -13.00 -16.37
C ALA A 167 -6.38 -14.22 -15.45
N PRO A 168 -5.48 -15.20 -15.39
CA PRO A 168 -5.67 -16.46 -14.65
C PRO A 168 -5.56 -16.33 -13.12
N TYR A 169 -5.57 -15.11 -12.58
CA TYR A 169 -5.42 -14.82 -11.15
C TYR A 169 -6.80 -14.58 -10.51
N PHE A 170 -7.60 -15.64 -10.38
CA PHE A 170 -9.00 -15.57 -9.98
C PHE A 170 -9.21 -14.90 -8.62
N LYS A 171 -8.37 -15.23 -7.63
CA LYS A 171 -8.46 -14.68 -6.28
C LYS A 171 -7.99 -13.24 -6.22
N VAL A 172 -6.86 -12.93 -6.87
CA VAL A 172 -6.31 -11.56 -6.92
C VAL A 172 -7.25 -10.60 -7.66
N ARG A 173 -7.97 -11.06 -8.69
CA ARG A 173 -8.99 -10.25 -9.38
C ARG A 173 -10.16 -9.86 -8.48
N GLY A 174 -10.39 -10.59 -7.39
CA GLY A 174 -11.45 -10.31 -6.42
C GLY A 174 -11.10 -9.29 -5.34
N CYS A 175 -9.85 -8.80 -5.29
CA CYS A 175 -9.36 -7.84 -4.29
C CYS A 175 -9.76 -6.37 -4.58
#